data_AF-A0A350AL74-F1
#
_entry.id   AF-A0A350AL74-F1
#
_cell.length_a   1.000
_cell.length_b   1.000
_cell.length_c   1.000
_cell.angle_alpha   90.00
_cell.angle_beta   90.00
_cell.angle_gamma   90.00
#
_symmetry.space_group_name_H-M   'P 1'
#
loop_
_entity.id
_entity.type
_entity.pdbx_description
1 polymer ?
#
loop_
_entity_poly.entity_id
_entity_poly.type
_entity_poly.pdbx_seq_one_letter_code
_entity_poly.pdbx_strand_id
1 'polypeptide(L)'
;MEIFHTTFALQLIFVLGILNLVSAIAVLLTCRCVGVTAIAQKLMKYTWYQRFYAFHCYIWWIFWISVVVHAIFALGAFGFPF
;
A
#
# COMPACT_ATOMS: atom_id res chain seq x y z
N MET A 1 -22.78 12.99 5.63
CA MET A 1 -22.71 12.26 4.33
C MET A 1 -22.29 13.16 3.18
N GLU A 2 -22.29 14.49 3.32
CA GLU A 2 -21.76 15.42 2.29
C GLU A 2 -20.26 15.20 1.99
N ILE A 3 -19.44 14.90 3.01
CA ILE A 3 -17.98 14.79 2.87
C ILE A 3 -17.52 13.74 1.84
N PHE A 4 -18.29 12.66 1.65
CA PHE A 4 -17.92 11.53 0.78
C PHE A 4 -18.23 11.77 -0.70
N HIS A 5 -19.11 12.72 -1.02
CA HIS A 5 -19.48 13.07 -2.39
C HIS A 5 -18.79 14.36 -2.89
N THR A 6 -17.79 14.84 -2.14
CA THR A 6 -16.97 15.97 -2.57
C THR A 6 -15.93 15.53 -3.61
N THR A 7 -15.56 16.44 -4.50
CA THR A 7 -14.42 16.24 -5.43
C THR A 7 -13.13 15.90 -4.69
N PHE A 8 -12.97 16.45 -3.48
CA PHE A 8 -11.86 16.14 -2.59
C PHE A 8 -11.82 14.67 -2.17
N ALA A 9 -12.96 14.08 -1.76
CA ALA A 9 -13.01 12.67 -1.37
C ALA A 9 -12.65 11.73 -2.52
N LEU A 10 -13.10 12.03 -3.75
CA LEU A 10 -12.74 11.25 -4.95
C LEU A 10 -11.24 11.32 -5.26
N GLN A 11 -10.64 12.52 -5.18
CA GLN A 11 -9.19 12.70 -5.34
C GLN A 11 -8.41 11.94 -4.26
N LEU A 12 -8.88 12.00 -3.01
CA LEU A 12 -8.27 11.28 -1.90
C LEU A 12 -8.32 9.76 -2.11
N ILE A 13 -9.48 9.21 -2.52
CA ILE A 13 -9.62 7.79 -2.86
C ILE A 13 -8.61 7.40 -3.94
N PHE A 14 -8.50 8.18 -5.01
CA PHE A 14 -7.56 7.90 -6.09
C PHE A 14 -6.10 7.89 -5.62
N VAL A 15 -5.68 8.92 -4.87
CA VAL A 15 -4.31 9.01 -4.33
C VAL A 15 -4.01 7.87 -3.35
N LEU A 16 -4.95 7.56 -2.45
CA LEU A 16 -4.81 6.42 -1.52
C LEU A 16 -4.75 5.09 -2.27
N GLY A 17 -5.48 4.95 -3.39
CA GLY A 17 -5.40 3.78 -4.25
C GLY A 17 -4.01 3.59 -4.86
N ILE A 18 -3.40 4.67 -5.37
CA ILE A 18 -2.03 4.64 -5.90
C ILE A 18 -1.04 4.30 -4.78
N LEU A 19 -1.17 4.94 -3.61
CA LEU A 19 -0.32 4.65 -2.45
C LEU A 19 -0.42 3.18 -2.04
N ASN A 20 -1.63 2.62 -2.02
CA ASN A 20 -1.85 1.20 -1.73
C ASN A 20 -1.17 0.31 -2.77
N LEU A 21 -1.26 0.63 -4.07
CA LEU A 21 -0.60 -0.15 -5.11
C LEU A 21 0.94 -0.12 -4.96
N VAL A 22 1.51 1.07 -4.79
CA VAL A 22 2.97 1.25 -4.64
C VAL A 22 3.48 0.56 -3.38
N SER A 23 2.79 0.73 -2.25
CA SER A 23 3.16 0.10 -0.99
C SER A 23 2.95 -1.41 -1.00
N ALA A 24 1.93 -1.93 -1.69
CA ALA A 24 1.76 -3.37 -1.91
C ALA A 24 2.93 -3.96 -2.71
N ILE A 25 3.36 -3.30 -3.80
CA ILE A 25 4.55 -3.72 -4.57
C ILE A 25 5.79 -3.67 -3.69
N ALA A 26 5.99 -2.59 -2.93
CA ALA A 26 7.14 -2.45 -2.04
C ALA A 26 7.15 -3.54 -0.95
N VAL A 27 5.99 -3.86 -0.38
CA VAL A 27 5.79 -4.96 0.55
C VAL A 27 6.15 -6.29 -0.08
N LEU A 28 5.66 -6.58 -1.29
CA LEU A 28 5.94 -7.84 -2.00
C LEU A 28 7.43 -8.00 -2.30
N LEU A 29 8.08 -6.93 -2.76
CA LEU A 29 9.53 -6.93 -3.04
C LEU A 29 10.34 -7.14 -1.76
N THR A 30 9.90 -6.60 -0.63
CA THR A 30 10.58 -6.74 0.66
C THR A 30 10.11 -7.94 1.48
N CYS A 31 9.10 -8.69 1.02
CA CYS A 31 8.53 -9.79 1.80
C CYS A 31 9.44 -11.02 1.77
N ARG A 32 9.78 -11.53 2.96
CA ARG A 32 10.45 -12.82 3.10
C ARG A 32 9.57 -14.04 2.78
N CYS A 33 8.24 -13.87 2.85
CA CYS A 33 7.27 -14.97 2.77
C CYS A 33 6.80 -15.25 1.34
N VAL A 34 6.89 -14.27 0.44
CA VAL A 34 6.46 -14.42 -0.96
C VAL A 34 7.67 -14.85 -1.79
N GLY A 35 7.49 -15.86 -2.66
CA GLY A 35 8.52 -16.55 -3.47
C GLY A 35 9.36 -15.70 -4.44
N VAL A 36 9.42 -14.37 -4.26
CA VAL A 36 10.40 -13.45 -4.87
C VAL A 36 11.79 -13.61 -4.24
N THR A 37 12.01 -14.68 -3.46
CA THR A 37 13.23 -14.94 -2.70
C THR A 37 14.48 -15.02 -3.58
N ALA A 38 14.42 -15.56 -4.80
CA ALA A 38 15.61 -15.68 -5.65
C ALA A 38 16.15 -14.32 -6.14
N ILE A 39 15.27 -13.38 -6.47
CA ILE A 39 15.65 -12.03 -6.92
C ILE A 39 15.98 -11.16 -5.71
N ALA A 40 15.15 -11.21 -4.66
CA ALA A 40 15.39 -10.52 -3.41
C ALA A 40 16.73 -10.93 -2.78
N GLN A 41 17.08 -12.22 -2.75
CA GLN A 41 18.37 -12.70 -2.22
C GLN A 41 19.56 -12.23 -3.04
N LYS A 42 19.43 -12.12 -4.37
CA LYS A 42 20.48 -11.52 -5.22
C LYS A 42 20.65 -10.02 -4.92
N LEU A 43 19.55 -9.31 -4.69
CA LEU A 43 19.54 -7.89 -4.36
C LEU A 43 20.04 -7.61 -2.93
N MET A 44 19.91 -8.55 -1.99
CA MET A 44 20.44 -8.45 -0.62
C MET A 44 21.96 -8.25 -0.54
N LYS A 45 22.70 -8.49 -1.63
CA LYS A 45 24.13 -8.16 -1.73
C LYS A 45 24.39 -6.66 -1.77
N TYR A 46 23.40 -5.85 -2.16
CA TYR A 46 23.52 -4.41 -2.23
C TYR A 46 23.03 -3.73 -0.95
N THR A 47 23.83 -2.81 -0.42
CA THR A 47 23.53 -2.06 0.81
C THR A 47 22.26 -1.21 0.72
N TRP A 48 21.93 -0.70 -0.46
CA TRP A 48 20.68 0.05 -0.67
C TRP A 48 19.45 -0.84 -0.46
N TYR A 49 19.50 -2.10 -0.91
CA TYR A 49 18.39 -3.04 -0.78
C TYR A 49 18.24 -3.52 0.66
N GLN A 50 19.35 -3.72 1.38
CA GLN A 50 19.31 -4.03 2.81
C GLN A 50 18.60 -2.94 3.62
N ARG A 51 18.86 -1.66 3.30
CA ARG A 51 18.16 -0.52 3.91
C ARG A 51 16.67 -0.52 3.55
N PHE A 52 16.34 -0.75 2.29
CA PHE A 52 14.94 -0.84 1.83
C PHE A 52 14.20 -1.98 2.53
N TYR A 53 14.83 -3.15 2.65
CA TYR A 53 14.30 -4.31 3.37
C TYR A 53 14.08 -4.02 4.86
N ALA A 54 14.95 -3.24 5.52
CA ALA A 54 14.77 -2.83 6.90
C ALA A 54 13.49 -2.00 7.12
N PHE A 55 13.00 -1.30 6.09
CA PHE A 55 11.75 -0.56 6.15
C PHE A 55 10.49 -1.44 5.96
N HIS A 56 10.62 -2.74 5.67
CA HIS A 56 9.49 -3.64 5.38
C HIS A 56 8.34 -3.50 6.39
N CYS A 57 8.65 -3.58 7.69
CA CYS A 57 7.63 -3.50 8.74
C CYS A 57 6.95 -2.12 8.78
N TYR A 58 7.68 -1.03 8.49
CA TYR A 58 7.10 0.31 8.43
C TYR A 58 6.20 0.47 7.21
N ILE A 59 6.63 -0.02 6.05
CA ILE A 59 5.82 -0.01 4.81
C ILE A 59 4.54 -0.83 5.04
N TRP A 60 4.62 -1.94 5.77
CA TRP A 60 3.46 -2.75 6.13
C TRP A 60 2.42 -1.97 6.96
N TRP A 61 2.87 -1.22 7.97
CA TRP A 61 1.99 -0.35 8.75
C TRP A 61 1.37 0.76 7.91
N ILE A 62 2.15 1.43 7.06
CA ILE A 62 1.65 2.48 6.15
C ILE A 62 0.61 1.90 5.19
N PHE A 63 0.88 0.73 4.62
CA PHE A 63 -0.03 0.04 3.71
C PHE A 63 -1.37 -0.28 4.40
N TRP A 64 -1.35 -0.87 5.59
CA TRP A 64 -2.59 -1.20 6.31
C TRP A 64 -3.41 0.03 6.66
N ILE A 65 -2.77 1.08 7.18
CA ILE A 65 -3.47 2.33 7.51
C ILE A 65 -4.08 2.93 6.22
N SER A 66 -3.32 2.97 5.14
CA SER A 66 -3.78 3.49 3.85
C SER A 66 -4.92 2.67 3.26
N VAL A 67 -4.89 1.33 3.35
CA VAL A 67 -5.97 0.44 2.91
C VAL A 67 -7.24 0.66 3.72
N VAL A 68 -7.14 0.77 5.04
CA VAL A 68 -8.32 1.02 5.90
C VAL A 68 -8.95 2.37 5.56
N VAL A 69 -8.15 3.44 5.48
CA VAL A 69 -8.66 4.77 5.14
C VAL A 69 -9.27 4.76 3.73
N HIS A 70 -8.59 4.16 2.75
CA HIS A 70 -9.10 4.03 1.39
C HIS A 70 -10.44 3.30 1.36
N ALA A 71 -10.56 2.17 2.07
CA ALA A 71 -11.79 1.38 2.12
C ALA A 71 -12.95 2.15 2.76
N ILE A 72 -12.70 2.88 3.86
CA ILE A 72 -13.73 3.71 4.51
C ILE A 72 -14.28 4.76 3.54
N PHE A 73 -13.40 5.48 2.84
CA PHE A 73 -13.83 6.51 1.88
C PHE A 73 -14.49 5.90 0.64
N ALA A 74 -13.95 4.81 0.09
CA ALA A 74 -14.50 4.15 -1.07
C ALA A 74 -15.89 3.56 -0.80
N LEU A 75 -16.07 2.85 0.32
CA LEU A 75 -17.37 2.32 0.73
C LEU A 75 -18.35 3.45 1.09
N GLY A 76 -17.87 4.53 1.72
CA GLY A 76 -18.70 5.69 2.03
C GLY A 76 -19.18 6.44 0.78
N ALA A 77 -18.38 6.52 -0.28
CA ALA A 77 -18.70 7.25 -1.51
C ALA A 77 -19.48 6.42 -2.53
N PHE A 78 -19.15 5.12 -2.66
CA PHE A 78 -19.70 4.24 -3.70
C PHE A 78 -20.64 3.16 -3.15
N GLY A 79 -20.73 3.01 -1.83
CA GLY A 79 -21.52 1.96 -1.19
C GLY A 79 -20.90 0.56 -1.31
N PHE A 80 -21.67 -0.44 -0.92
CA PHE A 80 -21.34 -1.86 -1.09
C PHE A 80 -22.35 -2.47 -2.07
N PRO A 81 -21.92 -3.00 -3.23
CA PRO A 81 -22.84 -3.43 -4.30
C PRO A 81 -23.41 -4.84 -4.13
N PHE A 82 -23.16 -5.51 -2.99
CA PHE A 82 -23.62 -6.87 -2.71
C PHE A 82 -24.66 -6.89 -1.59
#